data_AF-A0A1B6NQI8-F1
#
_entry.id   AF-A0A1B6NQI8-F1
#
_cell.length_a   1.000
_cell.length_b   1.000
_cell.length_c   1.000
_cell.angle_alpha   90.00
_cell.angle_beta   90.00
_cell.angle_gamma   90.00
#
_symmetry.space_group_name_H-M   'P 1'
#
loop_
_entity.id
_entity.type
_entity.pdbx_description
1 polymer ?
#
loop_
_entity_poly.entity_id
_entity_poly.type
_entity_poly.pdbx_seq_one_letter_code
_entity_poly.pdbx_strand_id
1 'polypeptide(L)' 'SKMNVPFHLANAELDGLFLKQSQEAGLLALKGHRSVGGMRASIYNAMPVEGIVALVEFMREFERVNG' A
#
# COMPACT_ATOMS: atom_id res chain seq x y z
N SER A 1 -13.22 -9.24 -7.11
CA SER A 1 -13.51 -8.84 -5.73
C SER A 1 -13.32 -7.34 -5.63
N LYS A 2 -14.31 -6.55 -5.15
CA LYS A 2 -14.18 -5.09 -4.99
C LYS A 2 -13.43 -4.68 -3.72
N MET A 3 -13.15 -5.64 -2.83
CA MET A 3 -12.65 -5.38 -1.48
C MET A 3 -11.13 -5.52 -1.35
N ASN A 4 -10.45 -5.97 -2.40
CA ASN A 4 -9.00 -6.12 -2.42
C ASN A 4 -8.47 -5.38 -3.64
N VAL A 5 -7.61 -4.40 -3.41
CA VAL A 5 -7.02 -3.56 -4.43
C VAL A 5 -5.55 -3.95 -4.55
N PRO A 6 -5.19 -4.89 -5.45
CA PRO A 6 -3.81 -5.14 -5.79
C PRO A 6 -3.26 -3.96 -6.62
N PHE A 7 -2.02 -3.57 -6.38
CA PHE A 7 -1.33 -2.54 -7.14
C PHE A 7 0.19 -2.77 -7.13
N HIS A 8 0.85 -2.21 -8.13
CA HIS A 8 2.30 -2.28 -8.31
C HIS A 8 2.87 -0.87 -8.42
N LEU A 9 4.07 -0.66 -7.90
CA LEU A 9 4.84 0.55 -8.19
C LEU A 9 5.37 0.48 -9.63
N ALA A 10 5.67 1.63 -10.22
CA ALA A 10 6.33 1.69 -11.52
C ALA A 10 7.74 1.09 -11.47
N ASN A 11 8.44 1.22 -10.34
CA ASN A 11 9.73 0.59 -10.08
C ASN A 11 9.60 -0.44 -8.94
N ALA A 12 9.72 -1.73 -9.26
CA ALA A 12 9.62 -2.83 -8.30
C ALA A 12 10.77 -2.85 -7.27
N GLU A 13 11.90 -2.19 -7.53
CA GLU A 13 12.99 -2.06 -6.56
C GLU A 13 12.56 -1.29 -5.31
N LEU A 14 11.53 -0.44 -5.43
CA LEU A 14 10.98 0.36 -4.34
C LEU A 14 9.98 -0.40 -3.46
N ASP A 15 9.51 -1.59 -3.86
CA ASP A 15 8.49 -2.36 -3.12
C ASP A 15 8.92 -2.62 -1.67
N GLY A 16 10.19 -2.94 -1.45
CA GLY A 16 10.74 -3.18 -0.12
C GLY A 16 10.73 -1.92 0.76
N LEU A 17 11.08 -0.78 0.18
CA LEU A 17 11.08 0.51 0.86
C LEU A 17 9.66 0.96 1.19
N PHE A 18 8.72 0.84 0.25
CA PHE A 18 7.31 1.14 0.44
C PHE A 18 6.72 0.34 1.61
N LEU A 19 6.96 -0.97 1.63
CA LEU A 19 6.45 -1.83 2.70
C LEU A 19 7.05 -1.46 4.06
N LYS A 20 8.33 -1.12 4.12
CA LYS A 20 8.97 -0.66 5.36
C LYS A 20 8.35 0.65 5.85
N GLN A 21 8.30 1.68 5.01
CA GLN A 21 7.78 2.99 5.39
C GLN A 21 6.29 2.95 5.72
N SER A 22 5.50 2.13 5.01
CA SER A 22 4.08 1.94 5.32
C SER A 22 3.89 1.35 6.71
N GLN A 23 4.72 0.39 7.13
CA GLN A 23 4.68 -0.16 8.48
C GLN A 23 5.04 0.88 9.54
N GLU A 24 6.06 1.71 9.28
CA GLU A 24 6.46 2.82 10.15
C GLU A 24 5.35 3.88 10.28
N ALA A 25 4.55 4.07 9.22
CA ALA A 25 3.36 4.93 9.21
C ALA A 25 2.10 4.27 9.79
N GLY A 26 2.19 3.04 10.33
CA GLY A 26 1.07 2.30 10.88
C GLY A 26 0.13 1.67 9.84
N LEU A 27 0.49 1.71 8.56
CA LEU A 27 -0.24 1.10 7.45
C LEU A 27 0.24 -0.35 7.26
N LEU A 28 -0.37 -1.25 8.01
CA LEU A 28 0.05 -2.65 8.10
C LEU A 28 -0.56 -3.54 7.00
N ALA A 29 0.04 -4.71 6.81
CA ALA A 29 -0.49 -5.80 5.96
C ALA A 29 -0.71 -5.45 4.47
N LEU A 30 0.07 -4.52 3.91
CA LEU A 30 0.00 -4.14 2.49
C LEU A 30 0.77 -5.06 1.53
N LYS A 31 1.57 -6.02 2.03
CA LYS A 31 2.36 -6.91 1.17
C LYS A 31 1.44 -7.77 0.28
N GLY A 32 1.67 -7.72 -1.03
CA GLY A 32 0.94 -8.50 -2.02
C GLY A 32 1.16 -10.01 -1.89
N HIS A 33 0.36 -10.80 -2.60
CA HIS A 33 0.50 -12.24 -2.60
C HIS A 33 1.81 -12.66 -3.27
N ARG A 34 2.49 -13.68 -2.74
CA ARG A 34 3.82 -14.14 -3.22
C ARG A 34 3.88 -14.45 -4.71
N SER A 35 2.77 -14.83 -5.34
CA SER A 35 2.72 -15.18 -6.76
C SER A 35 2.56 -13.98 -7.69
N VAL A 36 2.14 -12.83 -7.16
CA VAL A 36 1.84 -11.61 -7.96
C VAL A 36 2.81 -10.48 -7.63
N GLY A 37 3.44 -10.51 -6.44
CA GLY A 37 4.30 -9.42 -5.98
C GLY A 37 3.52 -8.15 -5.65
N GLY A 38 4.22 -7.01 -5.58
CA GLY A 38 3.63 -5.71 -5.31
C GLY A 38 2.90 -5.62 -3.97
N MET A 39 1.84 -4.83 -3.95
CA MET A 39 1.04 -4.53 -2.77
C MET A 39 -0.42 -4.93 -2.96
N ARG A 40 -1.12 -5.08 -1.83
CA ARG A 40 -2.56 -5.32 -1.80
C ARG A 40 -3.18 -4.61 -0.60
N ALA A 41 -4.02 -3.62 -0.87
CA ALA A 41 -4.86 -3.00 0.15
C ALA A 41 -6.17 -3.79 0.28
N SER A 42 -6.49 -4.24 1.49
CA SER A 42 -7.74 -4.96 1.78
C SER A 42 -8.69 -4.04 2.53
N ILE A 43 -9.82 -3.69 1.90
CA ILE A 43 -10.77 -2.67 2.37
C ILE A 43 -12.11 -3.30 2.77
N TYR A 44 -12.08 -4.28 3.68
CA TYR A 44 -13.27 -4.95 4.21
C TYR A 44 -14.17 -3.99 5.00
N ASN A 45 -15.39 -4.40 5.35
CA ASN A 45 -16.39 -3.56 6.01
C ASN A 45 -15.91 -2.89 7.31
N ALA A 46 -14.96 -3.49 8.02
CA ALA A 46 -14.38 -2.93 9.24
C ALA A 46 -13.24 -1.92 8.99
N MET A 47 -12.84 -1.70 7.73
CA MET A 47 -11.81 -0.74 7.38
C MET A 47 -12.41 0.67 7.41
N PRO A 48 -11.95 1.56 8.32
CA PRO A 48 -12.43 2.93 8.38
C PRO A 48 -11.98 3.73 7.14
N VAL A 49 -12.77 4.72 6.75
CA VAL A 49 -12.47 5.61 5.62
C VAL A 49 -11.17 6.37 5.89
N GLU A 50 -10.91 6.73 7.13
CA GLU A 50 -9.71 7.41 7.59
C GLU A 50 -8.45 6.59 7.30
N GLY A 51 -8.52 5.25 7.42
CA GLY A 51 -7.42 4.37 7.04
C GLY A 51 -7.15 4.35 5.54
N ILE A 52 -8.20 4.50 4.72
CA ILE A 52 -8.07 4.62 3.26
C ILE A 52 -7.45 5.97 2.90
N VAL A 53 -7.89 7.06 3.55
CA VAL A 53 -7.32 8.40 3.35
C VAL A 53 -5.83 8.42 3.72
N ALA A 54 -5.47 7.87 4.88
CA ALA A 54 -4.08 7.76 5.31
C ALA A 54 -3.21 6.97 4.31
N LEU A 55 -3.75 5.88 3.73
CA LEU A 55 -3.06 5.13 2.68
C LEU A 55 -2.84 5.98 1.43
N VAL A 56 -3.85 6.73 0.97
CA VAL A 56 -3.74 7.57 -0.23
C VAL A 56 -2.75 8.72 -0.02
N GLU A 57 -2.77 9.36 1.15
CA GLU A 57 -1.81 10.41 1.51
C GLU A 57 -0.38 9.87 1.56
N PHE A 58 -0.18 8.71 2.19
CA PHE A 58 1.09 8.01 2.18
C PHE A 58 1.58 7.70 0.76
N MET A 59 0.71 7.20 -0.12
CA MET A 59 1.07 6.88 -1.51
C MET A 59 1.53 8.12 -2.28
N ARG A 60 0.82 9.24 -2.12
CA ARG A 60 1.19 10.52 -2.76
C ARG A 60 2.54 11.03 -2.27
N GLU A 61 2.78 10.96 -0.96
CA GLU A 61 4.05 11.40 -0.38
C GLU A 61 5.20 10.48 -0.79
N PHE A 62 4.96 9.16 -0.82
CA PHE A 62 5.95 8.19 -1.30
C PHE A 62 6.35 8.46 -2.75
N GLU A 63 5.38 8.72 -3.62
CA GLU A 63 5.61 9.10 -5.02
C GLU A 63 6.37 10.43 -5.12
N ARG A 64 6.00 11.45 -4.34
CA ARG A 64 6.69 12.75 -4.35
C ARG A 64 8.17 12.66 -3.99
N VAL A 65 8.55 11.71 -3.14
CA VAL A 65 9.94 11.55 -2.63
C VAL A 65 10.76 10.58 -3.48
N ASN A 66 10.14 9.55 -4.06
CA ASN A 66 10.85 8.43 -4.71
C ASN A 66 10.53 8.25 -6.21
N GLY A 67 9.58 9.01 -6.76
CA GLY A 67 9.22 9.03 -8.18
C GLY A 67 10.06 10.02 -8.98
#